data_AF-A0A4Y2LXF9-F1
#
_entry.id   AF-A0A4Y2LXF9-F1
#
_cell.length_a   1.000
_cell.length_b   1.000
_cell.length_c   1.000
_cell.angle_alpha   90.00
_cell.angle_beta   90.00
_cell.angle_gamma   90.00
#
_symmetry.space_group_name_H-M   'P 1'
#
loop_
_entity.id
_entity.type
_entity.pdbx_description
1 polymer ?
#
loop_
_entity_poly.entity_id
_entity_poly.type
_entity_poly.pdbx_seq_one_letter_code
_entity_poly.pdbx_strand_id
1 'polypeptide(L)'
;MDFYDQKLLKKCPHDKTQNCNESFNNDVWSIVPKETFVELQTLRLGINTAIILFNSGLLPIFQKLGVRKGPDLKMFCWSPDNMRIVDSKRHSQPSVKQSRKKESRQKK
;
A
#
# COMPACT_ATOMS: atom_id res chain seq x y z
N MET A 1 -15.94 24.06 -9.18
CA MET A 1 -15.47 22.69 -8.86
C MET A 1 -15.79 22.50 -7.40
N ASP A 2 -16.99 21.99 -7.14
CA ASP A 2 -17.68 22.25 -5.89
C ASP A 2 -17.48 21.06 -4.96
N PHE A 3 -16.50 21.18 -4.07
CA PHE A 3 -16.18 20.18 -3.03
C PHE A 3 -17.28 20.02 -1.96
N TYR A 4 -18.43 20.68 -2.13
CA TYR A 4 -19.49 20.80 -1.11
C TYR A 4 -20.81 20.12 -1.49
N ASP A 5 -20.85 19.29 -2.53
CA ASP A 5 -22.08 18.53 -2.84
C ASP A 5 -22.42 17.59 -1.67
N GLN A 6 -23.50 17.91 -0.95
CA GLN A 6 -24.01 17.11 0.16
C GLN A 6 -24.34 15.66 -0.24
N LYS A 7 -24.68 15.39 -1.51
CA LYS A 7 -24.87 14.01 -2.00
C LYS A 7 -23.54 13.26 -2.10
N LEU A 8 -22.45 13.94 -2.47
CA LEU A 8 -21.10 13.37 -2.45
C LEU A 8 -20.59 13.19 -1.01
N LEU A 9 -20.82 14.17 -0.14
CA LEU A 9 -20.44 14.09 1.28
C LEU A 9 -21.19 12.99 2.03
N LYS A 10 -22.46 12.71 1.69
CA LYS A 10 -23.23 11.57 2.22
C LYS A 10 -22.65 10.20 1.81
N LYS A 11 -21.84 10.12 0.74
CA LYS A 11 -21.07 8.92 0.37
C LYS A 11 -19.76 8.79 1.15
N CYS A 12 -19.38 9.80 1.93
CA CYS A 12 -18.34 9.74 2.95
C CYS A 12 -18.95 9.66 4.37
N PRO A 13 -19.92 8.76 4.66
CA PRO A 13 -20.67 8.81 5.92
C PRO A 13 -19.79 8.51 7.13
N HIS A 14 -18.56 8.02 6.93
CA HIS A 14 -17.58 7.80 7.97
C HIS A 14 -16.18 8.00 7.38
N ASP A 15 -15.46 9.01 7.87
CA ASP A 15 -14.03 9.30 7.65
C ASP A 15 -13.10 8.21 8.26
N LYS A 16 -13.54 6.95 8.24
CA LYS A 16 -13.05 5.85 9.09
C LYS A 16 -12.92 4.53 8.35
N THR A 17 -13.21 4.47 7.06
CA THR A 17 -12.79 3.36 6.21
C THR A 17 -11.34 3.58 5.82
N GLN A 18 -10.47 2.62 6.13
CA GLN A 18 -9.08 2.64 5.65
C GLN A 18 -9.12 2.73 4.13
N ASN A 19 -8.37 3.69 3.56
CA ASN A 19 -8.18 3.78 2.13
C ASN A 19 -7.62 2.42 1.66
N CYS A 20 -8.34 1.70 0.80
CA CYS A 20 -7.92 0.39 0.31
C CYS A 20 -6.55 0.44 -0.38
N ASN A 21 -6.16 1.62 -0.89
CA ASN A 21 -4.90 1.86 -1.56
C ASN A 21 -3.79 2.30 -0.60
N GLU A 22 -4.04 2.39 0.71
CA GLU A 22 -3.04 2.79 1.71
C GLU A 22 -1.79 1.90 1.65
N SER A 23 -1.99 0.58 1.53
CA SER A 23 -0.90 -0.40 1.38
C SER A 23 -0.08 -0.17 0.12
N PHE A 24 -0.73 0.01 -1.04
CA PHE A 24 -0.03 0.25 -2.31
C PHE A 24 0.69 1.60 -2.31
N ASN A 25 0.06 2.65 -1.78
CA ASN A 25 0.67 3.97 -1.68
C ASN A 25 1.90 3.94 -0.78
N ASN A 26 1.90 3.14 0.29
CA ASN A 26 3.08 2.94 1.12
C ASN A 26 4.25 2.33 0.32
N ASP A 27 3.97 1.32 -0.52
CA ASP A 27 4.99 0.74 -1.40
C ASP A 27 5.55 1.79 -2.37
N VAL A 28 4.70 2.64 -2.97
CA VAL A 28 5.15 3.74 -3.84
C VAL A 28 6.08 4.70 -3.11
N TRP A 29 5.70 5.15 -1.91
CA TRP A 29 6.51 6.11 -1.12
C TRP A 29 7.75 5.51 -0.48
N SER A 30 7.83 4.18 -0.37
CA SER A 30 9.07 3.50 0.02
C SER A 30 10.14 3.53 -1.08
N ILE A 31 9.73 3.79 -2.33
CA ILE A 31 10.59 3.80 -3.52
C ILE A 31 10.84 5.23 -4.02
N VAL A 32 9.80 6.06 -4.02
CA VAL A 32 9.84 7.44 -4.52
C VAL A 32 9.70 8.40 -3.34
N PRO A 33 10.58 9.40 -3.20
CA PRO A 33 10.47 10.36 -2.11
C PRO A 33 9.17 11.16 -2.22
N LYS A 34 8.42 11.21 -1.12
CA LYS A 34 7.11 11.87 -1.07
C LYS A 34 7.22 13.38 -0.85
N GLU A 35 8.24 13.82 -0.13
CA GLU A 35 8.39 15.23 0.26
C GLU A 35 9.14 16.09 -0.77
N THR A 36 9.78 15.47 -1.76
CA THR A 36 10.61 16.18 -2.75
C THR A 36 10.10 15.97 -4.16
N PHE A 37 10.23 17.00 -4.99
CA PHE A 37 9.93 16.88 -6.41
C PHE A 37 10.82 15.82 -7.08
N VAL A 38 10.22 15.02 -7.95
CA VAL A 38 10.91 14.07 -8.83
C VAL A 38 10.43 14.26 -10.26
N GLU A 39 11.33 14.02 -11.22
CA GLU A 39 10.95 14.03 -12.63
C GLU A 39 9.93 12.92 -12.94
N LEU A 40 9.08 13.16 -13.95
CA LEU A 40 8.06 12.21 -14.39
C LEU A 40 8.63 10.81 -14.71
N GLN A 41 9.83 10.73 -15.29
CA GLN A 41 10.46 9.44 -15.60
C GLN A 41 10.79 8.65 -14.33
N THR A 42 11.36 9.31 -13.33
CA THR A 42 11.63 8.71 -12.01
C THR A 42 10.35 8.26 -11.33
N LEU A 43 9.30 9.10 -11.36
CA LEU A 43 8.00 8.74 -10.80
C LEU A 43 7.41 7.50 -11.49
N ARG A 44 7.44 7.45 -12.83
CA ARG A 44 6.96 6.31 -13.61
C ARG A 44 7.74 5.04 -13.29
N LEU A 45 9.07 5.13 -13.19
CA LEU A 45 9.91 4.00 -12.81
C LEU A 45 9.54 3.50 -11.42
N GLY A 46 9.45 4.39 -10.43
CA GLY A 46 9.11 4.01 -9.06
C GLY A 46 7.73 3.38 -8.93
N ILE A 47 6.72 3.91 -9.62
CA ILE A 47 5.37 3.32 -9.66
C ILE A 47 5.41 1.92 -10.30
N ASN A 48 6.10 1.74 -11.42
CA ASN A 48 6.22 0.42 -12.05
C ASN A 48 6.93 -0.59 -11.13
N THR A 49 7.99 -0.18 -10.43
CA THR A 49 8.65 -1.01 -9.42
C THR A 49 7.69 -1.36 -8.28
N ALA A 50 6.91 -0.39 -7.78
CA ALA A 50 5.90 -0.65 -6.75
C ALA A 50 4.86 -1.68 -7.22
N ILE A 51 4.38 -1.58 -8.47
CA ILE A 51 3.43 -2.54 -9.05
C ILE A 51 4.03 -3.95 -9.10
N ILE A 52 5.29 -4.06 -9.51
CA ILE A 52 6.00 -5.35 -9.58
C ILE A 52 6.11 -5.98 -8.18
N LEU A 53 6.55 -5.19 -7.19
CA LEU A 53 6.66 -5.65 -5.81
C LEU A 53 5.28 -6.02 -5.25
N PHE A 54 4.28 -5.18 -5.51
CA PHE A 54 2.96 -5.33 -4.94
C PHE A 54 2.25 -6.59 -5.43
N ASN A 55 2.47 -6.98 -6.69
CA ASN A 55 1.78 -8.12 -7.30
C ASN A 55 2.65 -9.37 -7.37
N SER A 56 3.68 -9.49 -6.53
CA SER A 56 4.62 -10.63 -6.56
C SER A 56 5.26 -10.88 -7.94
N GLY A 57 5.43 -9.82 -8.73
CA GLY A 57 5.93 -9.86 -10.10
C GLY A 57 7.44 -10.05 -10.22
N LEU A 58 8.19 -10.03 -9.11
CA LEU A 58 9.64 -10.21 -9.12
C LEU A 58 10.07 -11.60 -9.62
N LEU A 59 9.38 -12.67 -9.20
CA LEU A 59 9.74 -14.03 -9.56
C LEU A 59 9.73 -14.27 -11.09
N PRO A 60 8.68 -13.89 -11.85
CA PRO A 60 8.70 -14.02 -13.31
C PRO A 60 9.74 -13.11 -13.98
N ILE A 61 10.08 -11.95 -13.41
CA ILE A 61 11.15 -11.08 -13.93
C ILE A 61 12.51 -11.74 -13.78
N PHE A 62 12.84 -12.25 -12.59
CA PHE A 62 14.08 -12.96 -12.34
C PHE A 62 14.24 -14.19 -13.25
N GLN A 63 13.14 -14.90 -13.50
CA GLN A 63 13.14 -16.00 -14.47
C GLN A 63 13.47 -15.53 -15.89
N LYS A 64 12.93 -14.40 -16.35
CA LYS A 64 13.26 -13.82 -17.66
C LYS A 64 14.71 -13.34 -17.76
N LEU A 65 15.29 -12.88 -16.65
CA LEU A 65 16.68 -12.44 -16.55
C LEU A 65 17.68 -13.60 -16.39
N GLY A 66 17.22 -14.85 -16.42
CA GLY A 66 18.10 -16.03 -16.29
C GLY A 66 18.56 -16.32 -14.85
N VAL A 67 17.97 -15.68 -13.85
CA VAL A 67 18.29 -15.95 -12.45
C VAL A 67 17.69 -17.29 -12.04
N ARG A 68 18.52 -18.17 -11.46
CA ARG A 68 18.11 -19.50 -11.02
C ARG A 68 17.06 -19.39 -9.91
N LYS A 69 15.94 -20.09 -10.07
CA LYS A 69 14.91 -20.19 -9.03
C LYS A 69 15.40 -21.08 -7.90
N GLY A 70 15.69 -20.46 -6.75
CA GLY A 70 16.00 -21.15 -5.49
C GLY A 70 14.91 -20.91 -4.43
N PRO A 71 14.87 -21.73 -3.36
CA PRO A 71 13.97 -21.54 -2.22
C PRO A 71 14.09 -20.13 -1.61
N ASP A 72 15.32 -19.62 -1.50
CA ASP A 72 15.60 -18.30 -0.93
C ASP A 72 15.00 -17.18 -1.77
N LEU A 73 15.14 -17.27 -3.11
CA LEU A 73 14.57 -16.28 -4.03
C LEU A 73 13.04 -16.27 -3.94
N LYS A 74 12.44 -17.45 -3.85
CA LYS A 74 10.98 -17.60 -3.72
C LYS A 74 10.50 -17.02 -2.40
N MET A 75 11.20 -17.30 -1.30
CA MET A 75 10.90 -16.73 0.01
C MET A 75 11.02 -15.21 -0.01
N PHE A 76 12.11 -14.67 -0.54
CA PHE A 76 12.32 -13.23 -0.70
C PHE A 76 11.18 -12.56 -1.48
N CYS A 77 10.76 -13.14 -2.60
CA CYS A 77 9.69 -12.57 -3.43
C CYS A 77 8.31 -12.60 -2.74
N TRP A 78 8.07 -13.55 -1.82
CA TRP A 78 6.77 -13.76 -1.18
C TRP A 78 6.64 -13.10 0.19
N SER A 79 7.74 -12.91 0.91
CA SER A 79 7.75 -12.32 2.25
C SER A 79 7.03 -10.97 2.33
N PRO A 80 7.25 -10.00 1.42
CA PRO A 80 6.54 -8.71 1.46
C PRO A 80 5.02 -8.85 1.33
N ASP A 81 4.54 -9.74 0.45
CA ASP A 81 3.12 -9.97 0.26
C ASP A 81 2.48 -10.60 1.51
N ASN A 82 3.12 -11.62 2.06
CA ASN A 82 2.67 -12.26 3.30
C ASN A 82 2.60 -11.27 4.48
N MET A 83 3.62 -10.41 4.64
CA MET A 83 3.60 -9.38 5.69
C MET A 83 2.42 -8.42 5.52
N ARG A 84 2.16 -7.96 4.30
CA ARG A 84 1.02 -7.06 4.02
C ARG A 84 -0.32 -7.73 4.28
N ILE A 85 -0.47 -9.02 3.96
CA ILE A 85 -1.69 -9.78 4.28
C ILE A 85 -1.88 -9.88 5.80
N VAL A 86 -0.80 -10.17 6.55
CA VAL A 86 -0.84 -10.24 8.02
C VAL A 86 -1.21 -8.88 8.62
N ASP A 87 -0.59 -7.80 8.17
CA ASP A 87 -0.90 -6.45 8.62
C ASP A 87 -2.33 -6.06 8.30
N SER A 88 -2.81 -6.35 7.09
CA SER A 88 -4.21 -6.11 6.68
C SER A 88 -5.20 -6.86 7.59
N LYS A 89 -4.92 -8.13 7.89
CA LYS A 89 -5.72 -8.92 8.84
C LYS A 89 -5.69 -8.32 10.24
N ARG A 90 -4.53 -7.87 10.73
CA ARG A 90 -4.38 -7.20 12.03
C ARG A 90 -5.18 -5.89 12.07
N HIS A 91 -5.04 -5.03 11.07
CA HIS A 91 -5.72 -3.74 11.00
C HIS A 91 -7.24 -3.86 10.78
N SER A 92 -7.69 -4.98 10.20
CA SER A 92 -9.11 -5.26 10.05
C SER A 92 -9.78 -5.78 11.33
N GLN A 93 -9.00 -6.21 12.34
CA GLN A 93 -9.51 -6.69 13.63
C GLN A 93 -10.37 -5.63 14.35
N PRO A 94 -11.51 -6.04 14.95
CA PRO A 94 -12.39 -5.12 15.68
C PRO A 94 -11.69 -4.41 16.84
N SER A 95 -10.84 -5.12 17.60
CA SER A 95 -10.09 -4.58 18.74
C SER A 95 -9.16 -3.44 18.32
N VAL A 96 -8.37 -3.65 17.25
CA VAL A 96 -7.46 -2.64 16.68
C VAL A 96 -8.24 -1.44 16.13
N LYS A 97 -9.36 -1.69 15.44
CA LYS A 97 -10.25 -0.62 14.96
C LYS A 97 -10.83 0.20 16.12
N GLN A 98 -11.23 -0.44 17.21
CA GLN A 98 -11.77 0.24 18.38
C GLN A 98 -10.70 1.06 19.11
N SER A 99 -9.47 0.54 19.26
CA SER A 99 -8.35 1.30 19.84
C SER A 99 -8.07 2.58 19.06
N ARG A 100 -7.89 2.49 17.74
CA ARG A 100 -7.69 3.66 16.87
C ARG A 100 -8.82 4.69 17.01
N LYS A 101 -10.07 4.23 17.08
CA LYS A 101 -11.23 5.12 17.29
C LYS A 101 -11.18 5.81 18.65
N LYS A 102 -10.74 5.14 19.73
CA LYS A 102 -10.57 5.76 21.05
C LYS A 102 -9.48 6.83 21.03
N GLU A 103 -8.31 6.52 20.49
CA GLU A 103 -7.18 7.47 20.36
C GLU A 103 -7.58 8.71 19.54
N SER A 104 -8.30 8.51 18.42
CA SER A 104 -8.78 9.64 17.59
C SER A 104 -9.76 10.56 18.31
N ARG A 105 -10.52 10.04 19.30
CA ARG A 105 -11.44 10.83 20.13
C ARG A 105 -10.73 11.59 21.25
N GLN A 106 -9.60 11.10 21.73
CA GLN A 106 -8.78 11.76 22.77
C GLN A 106 -7.94 12.92 22.22
N LYS A 107 -7.65 12.91 20.91
CA LYS A 107 -6.93 13.99 20.22
C LYS A 107 -7.83 15.15 19.75
N LYS A 108 -9.13 15.04 19.97
CA LYS A 108 -10.12 16.10 19.73
C LYS A 108 -10.41 16.80 21.05
#